data_AF-A0A6I2WNZ6-F1
#
_entry.id   AF-A0A6I2WNZ6-F1
#
_cell.length_a   1.000
_cell.length_b   1.000
_cell.length_c   1.000
_cell.angle_alpha   90.00
_cell.angle_beta   90.00
_cell.angle_gamma   90.00
#
_symmetry.space_group_name_H-M   'P 1'
#
loop_
_entity.id
_entity.type
_entity.pdbx_description
1 polymer ?
#
loop_
_entity_poly.entity_id
_entity_poly.type
_entity_poly.pdbx_seq_one_letter_code
_entity_poly.pdbx_strand_id
1 'polypeptide(L)'
;MVLTLLIVFGVIISRIDIRTHRIPNRVLIFFFLLTIAMCNHDLSRFARISAISFLFGLLFSTIMHVGMGDVKLISILIPLIGKDHILDVTLLLICISVTSIVAAAITVLKKGTISVTIPWAPSLFAASILYLATQ
;
A
#
# COMPACT_ATOMS: atom_id res chain seq x y z
N MET A 1 15.98 1.06 -8.20
CA MET A 1 15.11 0.04 -8.84
C MET A 1 13.74 -0.08 -8.18
N VAL A 2 13.66 -0.21 -6.85
CA VAL A 2 12.39 -0.26 -6.09
C VAL A 2 11.53 1.01 -6.29
N LEU A 3 12.13 2.20 -6.21
CA LEU A 3 11.44 3.48 -6.43
C LEU A 3 10.78 3.56 -7.82
N THR A 4 11.50 3.19 -8.88
CA THR A 4 10.98 3.19 -10.25
C THR A 4 9.79 2.26 -10.40
N LEU A 5 9.86 1.07 -9.80
CA LEU A 5 8.76 0.11 -9.76
C LEU A 5 7.54 0.69 -9.04
N LEU A 6 7.74 1.35 -7.88
CA LEU A 6 6.65 2.00 -7.14
C LEU A 6 6.00 3.13 -7.91
N ILE A 7 6.78 3.93 -8.66
CA ILE A 7 6.22 5.01 -9.48
C ILE A 7 5.39 4.42 -10.63
N VAL A 8 5.93 3.45 -11.38
CA VAL A 8 5.25 2.85 -12.53
C VAL A 8 3.96 2.13 -12.10
N PHE A 9 4.06 1.22 -11.12
CA PHE A 9 2.90 0.49 -10.64
C PHE A 9 1.96 1.35 -9.81
N GLY A 10 2.49 2.33 -9.08
CA GLY A 10 1.68 3.30 -8.36
C GLY A 10 0.77 4.06 -9.29
N VAL A 11 1.29 4.63 -10.39
CA VAL A 11 0.46 5.32 -11.38
C VAL A 11 -0.62 4.39 -11.97
N ILE A 12 -0.27 3.14 -12.31
CA ILE A 12 -1.22 2.19 -12.90
C ILE A 12 -2.30 1.78 -11.90
N ILE A 13 -1.92 1.30 -10.71
CA ILE A 13 -2.84 0.79 -9.69
C ILE A 13 -3.68 1.93 -9.13
N SER A 14 -3.09 3.08 -8.82
CA SER A 14 -3.82 4.26 -8.36
C SER A 14 -4.82 4.75 -9.40
N ARG A 15 -4.48 4.73 -10.70
CA ARG A 15 -5.43 5.11 -11.76
C ARG A 15 -6.61 4.14 -11.84
N ILE A 16 -6.36 2.84 -11.70
CA ILE A 16 -7.42 1.82 -11.67
C ILE A 16 -8.29 2.04 -10.43
N ASP A 17 -7.68 2.19 -9.26
CA ASP A 17 -8.38 2.38 -7.98
C ASP A 17 -9.26 3.64 -7.99
N ILE A 18 -8.77 4.77 -8.51
CA ILE A 18 -9.56 6.01 -8.65
C ILE A 18 -10.77 5.82 -9.59
N ARG A 19 -10.65 5.01 -10.63
CA ARG A 19 -11.70 4.82 -11.63
C ARG A 19 -12.74 3.77 -11.23
N THR A 20 -12.29 2.68 -10.62
CA THR A 20 -13.14 1.51 -10.36
C THR A 20 -13.36 1.24 -8.88
N HIS A 21 -12.71 1.98 -7.97
CA HIS A 21 -12.72 1.75 -6.51
C HIS A 21 -12.45 0.29 -6.12
N ARG A 22 -11.70 -0.41 -6.99
CA ARG A 22 -11.42 -1.84 -6.92
C ARG A 22 -10.09 -2.10 -7.58
N ILE A 23 -9.22 -2.83 -6.87
CA ILE A 23 -7.93 -3.26 -7.40
C ILE A 23 -8.07 -4.71 -7.92
N PRO A 24 -7.88 -4.97 -9.23
CA PRO A 24 -8.00 -6.31 -9.77
C PRO A 24 -6.89 -7.22 -9.22
N ASN A 25 -7.26 -8.41 -8.74
CA ASN A 25 -6.30 -9.39 -8.20
C ASN A 25 -5.17 -9.72 -9.18
N ARG A 26 -5.45 -9.73 -10.51
CA ARG A 26 -4.44 -10.02 -11.54
C ARG A 26 -3.28 -9.02 -11.52
N VAL A 27 -3.58 -7.74 -11.29
CA VAL A 27 -2.57 -6.67 -11.23
C VAL A 27 -1.74 -6.80 -9.95
N LEU A 28 -2.39 -7.09 -8.82
CA LEU A 28 -1.73 -7.33 -7.54
C LEU A 28 -0.81 -8.56 -7.57
N ILE A 29 -1.26 -9.67 -8.18
CA ILE A 29 -0.45 -10.88 -8.33
C ILE A 29 0.78 -10.58 -9.19
N PHE A 30 0.61 -9.89 -10.31
CA PHE A 30 1.74 -9.52 -11.16
C PHE A 30 2.74 -8.63 -10.42
N PHE A 31 2.24 -7.64 -9.67
CA PHE A 31 3.07 -6.77 -8.84
C PHE A 31 3.83 -7.56 -7.77
N PHE A 32 3.15 -8.48 -7.08
CA PHE A 32 3.75 -9.35 -6.06
C PHE A 32 4.87 -10.22 -6.62
N LEU A 33 4.66 -10.86 -7.76
CA LEU A 33 5.70 -11.68 -8.43
C LEU A 33 6.94 -10.84 -8.76
N LEU A 34 6.73 -9.62 -9.22
CA LEU A 34 7.84 -8.71 -9.56
C LEU A 34 8.60 -8.26 -8.30
N THR A 35 7.90 -8.04 -7.18
CA THR A 35 8.56 -7.76 -5.89
C THR A 35 9.36 -8.95 -5.36
N ILE A 36 8.85 -10.18 -5.51
CA ILE A 36 9.59 -11.40 -5.14
C ILE A 36 10.87 -11.52 -5.97
N ALA A 37 10.80 -11.31 -7.29
CA ALA A 37 11.95 -11.38 -8.18
C ALA A 37 13.05 -10.35 -7.83
N MET A 38 12.71 -9.28 -7.12
CA MET A 38 13.67 -8.28 -6.63
C MET A 38 14.27 -8.62 -5.27
N CYS A 39 13.67 -9.57 -4.53
CA CYS A 39 14.07 -9.96 -3.18
C CYS A 39 14.99 -11.19 -3.15
N ASN A 40 15.82 -11.39 -4.19
CA ASN A 40 16.63 -12.58 -4.48
C ASN A 40 17.46 -13.18 -3.32
N HIS A 41 17.75 -12.43 -2.25
CA HIS A 41 18.55 -12.93 -1.12
C HIS A 41 17.76 -13.20 0.17
N ASP A 42 16.51 -12.75 0.31
CA ASP A 42 15.79 -12.73 1.60
C ASP A 42 14.30 -13.12 1.48
N LEU A 43 14.00 -14.12 0.65
CA LEU A 43 12.62 -14.56 0.40
C LEU A 43 11.87 -14.98 1.68
N SER A 44 12.55 -15.65 2.61
CA SER A 44 11.95 -16.11 3.87
C SER A 44 11.57 -14.95 4.80
N ARG A 45 12.35 -13.87 4.82
CA ARG A 45 12.04 -12.64 5.55
C ARG A 45 10.88 -11.90 4.88
N PHE A 46 10.92 -11.77 3.55
CA PHE A 46 9.84 -11.16 2.77
C PHE A 46 8.50 -11.87 3.01
N ALA A 47 8.48 -13.21 2.92
CA ALA A 47 7.28 -14.02 3.15
C ALA A 47 6.72 -13.87 4.57
N ARG A 48 7.58 -13.87 5.60
CA ARG A 48 7.14 -13.68 7.00
C ARG A 48 6.52 -12.31 7.21
N ILE A 49 7.17 -11.24 6.76
CA ILE A 49 6.67 -9.87 6.93
C ILE A 49 5.38 -9.67 6.11
N SER A 50 5.31 -10.22 4.89
CA SER A 50 4.10 -10.20 4.06
C SER A 50 2.93 -10.93 4.74
N ALA A 51 3.17 -12.12 5.32
CA ALA A 51 2.14 -12.88 6.01
C ALA A 51 1.64 -12.16 7.27
N ILE A 52 2.55 -11.60 8.08
CA ILE A 52 2.20 -10.83 9.28
C ILE A 52 1.37 -9.60 8.90
N SER A 53 1.84 -8.81 7.93
CA SER A 53 1.11 -7.63 7.46
C SER A 53 -0.24 -7.96 6.84
N PHE A 54 -0.36 -9.08 6.11
CA PHE A 54 -1.64 -9.56 5.60
C PHE A 54 -2.60 -9.94 6.73
N LEU A 55 -2.13 -10.66 7.76
CA LEU A 55 -2.95 -11.06 8.90
C LEU A 55 -3.45 -9.84 9.70
N PHE A 56 -2.56 -8.88 9.97
CA PHE A 56 -2.92 -7.62 10.60
C PHE A 56 -3.91 -6.81 9.75
N GLY A 57 -3.67 -6.70 8.45
CA GLY A 57 -4.57 -6.01 7.54
C GLY A 57 -5.94 -6.68 7.43
N LEU A 58 -6.01 -8.02 7.49
CA LEU A 58 -7.27 -8.77 7.51
C LEU A 58 -8.06 -8.47 8.79
N LEU A 59 -7.39 -8.46 9.95
CA LEU A 59 -8.01 -8.12 11.23
C LEU A 59 -8.48 -6.65 11.26
N PHE A 60 -7.74 -5.75 10.61
CA PHE A 60 -8.15 -4.35 10.49
C PHE A 60 -9.32 -4.17 9.51
N SER A 61 -9.35 -4.97 8.44
CA SER A 61 -10.42 -4.95 7.44
C SER A 61 -11.78 -5.36 8.02
N THR A 62 -11.81 -6.33 8.93
CA THR A 62 -13.05 -6.73 9.61
C THR A 62 -13.60 -5.67 10.55
N ILE A 63 -12.73 -4.83 11.14
CA ILE A 63 -13.11 -3.78 12.09
C ILE A 63 -13.46 -2.46 11.37
N MET A 64 -12.64 -2.07 10.40
CA MET A 64 -12.66 -0.74 9.79
C MET A 64 -13.25 -0.72 8.37
N HIS A 65 -13.84 -1.84 7.92
CA HIS A 65 -14.43 -1.99 6.58
C HIS A 65 -13.46 -1.61 5.44
N VAL A 66 -12.17 -1.89 5.62
CA VAL A 66 -11.13 -1.63 4.61
C VAL A 66 -11.26 -2.63 3.47
N GLY A 67 -11.07 -2.17 2.23
CA GLY A 67 -11.10 -3.00 1.04
C GLY A 67 -10.05 -4.10 1.07
N MET A 68 -10.44 -5.34 0.76
CA MET A 68 -9.52 -6.48 0.68
C MET A 68 -8.39 -6.26 -0.36
N GLY A 69 -8.61 -5.41 -1.36
CA GLY A 69 -7.56 -4.99 -2.31
C GLY A 69 -6.44 -4.21 -1.64
N ASP A 70 -6.79 -3.31 -0.71
CA ASP A 70 -5.84 -2.46 0.00
C ASP A 70 -5.02 -3.26 1.00
N VAL A 71 -5.66 -4.21 1.69
CA VAL A 71 -4.98 -5.18 2.58
C VAL A 71 -3.90 -5.95 1.83
N LYS A 72 -4.24 -6.46 0.63
CA LYS A 72 -3.28 -7.16 -0.22
C LYS A 72 -2.16 -6.23 -0.67
N LEU A 73 -2.47 -5.00 -1.06
CA LEU A 73 -1.45 -4.04 -1.49
C LEU A 73 -0.46 -3.72 -0.36
N ILE A 74 -0.95 -3.49 0.86
CA ILE A 74 -0.14 -3.24 2.06
C ILE A 74 0.80 -4.43 2.33
N SER A 75 0.30 -5.67 2.20
CA SER A 75 1.10 -6.88 2.41
C SER A 75 2.26 -7.05 1.42
N ILE A 76 2.22 -6.32 0.30
CA ILE A 76 3.29 -6.29 -0.70
C ILE A 76 4.24 -5.11 -0.43
N LEU A 77 3.70 -3.93 -0.11
CA LEU A 77 4.48 -2.70 0.08
C LEU A 77 5.36 -2.74 1.33
N ILE A 78 4.84 -3.22 2.47
CA ILE A 78 5.59 -3.29 3.73
C ILE A 78 6.90 -4.08 3.58
N PRO A 79 6.90 -5.34 3.11
CA PRO A 79 8.14 -6.10 3.00
C PRO A 79 9.05 -5.61 1.86
N LEU A 80 8.52 -4.89 0.87
CA LEU A 80 9.31 -4.27 -0.18
C LEU A 80 10.14 -3.07 0.33
N ILE A 81 9.60 -2.34 1.31
CA ILE A 81 10.20 -1.10 1.83
C ILE A 81 10.97 -1.34 3.13
N GLY A 82 10.44 -2.16 4.05
CA GLY A 82 11.06 -2.48 5.34
C GLY A 82 12.20 -3.50 5.25
N LYS A 83 13.01 -3.42 4.20
CA LYS A 83 14.09 -4.37 3.93
C LYS A 83 15.19 -4.29 4.98
N ASP A 84 15.42 -3.12 5.56
CA ASP A 84 16.62 -2.87 6.36
C ASP A 84 16.33 -2.73 7.87
N HIS A 85 15.32 -1.98 8.31
CA HIS A 85 15.03 -1.80 9.75
C HIS A 85 13.55 -1.88 10.17
N ILE A 86 13.30 -2.23 11.44
CA ILE A 86 11.94 -2.28 12.04
C ILE A 86 11.35 -0.86 12.19
N LEU A 87 12.20 0.14 12.42
CA LEU A 87 11.81 1.56 12.46
C LEU A 87 11.19 2.04 11.14
N ASP A 88 11.58 1.41 10.03
CA ASP A 88 11.07 1.70 8.68
C ASP A 88 9.59 1.34 8.56
N VAL A 89 9.16 0.28 9.25
CA VAL A 89 7.76 -0.17 9.26
C VAL A 89 6.89 0.80 10.06
N THR A 90 7.38 1.30 11.20
CA THR A 90 6.64 2.31 11.99
C THR A 90 6.49 3.63 11.23
N LEU A 91 7.54 4.07 10.54
CA LEU A 91 7.52 5.31 9.78
C LEU A 91 6.62 5.19 8.55
N LEU A 92 6.62 4.03 7.89
CA LEU A 92 5.66 3.70 6.83
C LEU A 92 4.21 3.74 7.33
N LEU A 93 3.91 3.12 8.48
CA LEU A 93 2.57 3.15 9.06
C LEU A 93 2.11 4.58 9.39
N ILE A 94 3.02 5.41 9.90
CA ILE A 94 2.75 6.84 10.14
C ILE A 94 2.47 7.54 8.80
N CYS A 95 3.29 7.37 7.77
CA CYS A 95 3.05 7.96 6.46
C CYS A 95 1.73 7.50 5.83
N ILE A 96 1.35 6.22 5.98
CA ILE A 96 0.06 5.69 5.53
C ILE A 96 -1.10 6.34 6.30
N SER A 97 -0.96 6.51 7.61
CA SER A 97 -1.98 7.17 8.43
C SER A 97 -2.15 8.64 8.06
N VAL A 98 -1.06 9.39 7.88
CA VAL A 98 -1.08 10.81 7.51
C VAL A 98 -1.67 10.99 6.11
N THR A 99 -1.21 10.20 5.13
CA THR A 99 -1.71 10.32 3.74
C THR A 99 -3.15 9.87 3.60
N SER A 100 -3.61 8.88 4.36
CA SER A 100 -5.03 8.49 4.37
C SER A 100 -5.92 9.54 5.03
N ILE A 101 -5.49 10.18 6.12
CA ILE A 101 -6.19 11.31 6.74
C ILE A 101 -6.27 12.49 5.77
N VAL A 102 -5.16 12.85 5.09
CA VAL A 102 -5.14 13.93 4.10
C VAL A 102 -6.05 13.61 2.91
N ALA A 103 -6.01 12.38 2.38
CA ALA A 103 -6.89 11.95 1.31
C ALA A 103 -8.37 12.02 1.74
N ALA A 104 -8.69 11.55 2.95
CA ALA A 104 -10.03 11.66 3.52
C ALA A 104 -10.48 13.12 3.65
N ALA A 105 -9.63 14.00 4.21
CA ALA A 105 -9.91 15.42 4.36
C ALA A 105 -10.18 16.11 3.02
N ILE A 106 -9.35 15.86 2.01
CA ILE A 106 -9.56 16.41 0.65
C ILE A 106 -10.88 15.91 0.05
N THR A 107 -11.22 14.64 0.27
CA THR A 107 -12.44 14.04 -0.27
C THR A 107 -13.70 14.62 0.38
N VAL A 108 -13.68 14.79 1.71
CA VAL A 108 -14.74 15.43 2.48
C VAL A 108 -14.91 16.90 2.06
N LEU A 109 -13.81 17.65 1.93
CA LEU A 109 -13.83 19.05 1.50
C LEU A 109 -14.36 19.23 0.07
N LYS A 110 -14.05 18.31 -0.85
CA LYS A 110 -14.49 18.41 -2.26
C LYS A 110 -15.93 17.98 -2.50
N LYS A 111 -16.46 17.02 -1.74
CA LYS A 111 -17.78 16.41 -2.01
C LYS A 111 -18.83 16.67 -0.94
N GLY A 112 -18.46 17.27 0.19
CA GLY A 112 -19.39 17.66 1.27
C GLY A 112 -20.14 16.49 1.93
N THR A 113 -19.81 15.23 1.60
CA THR A 113 -20.50 14.03 2.06
C THR A 113 -19.50 12.91 2.34
N ILE A 114 -19.67 12.25 3.50
CA ILE A 114 -18.78 11.19 4.02
C ILE A 114 -19.00 9.83 3.32
N SER A 115 -20.05 9.70 2.49
CA SER A 115 -20.50 8.43 1.91
C SER A 115 -19.67 7.89 0.73
N VAL A 116 -18.56 8.53 0.37
CA VAL A 116 -17.78 8.13 -0.81
C VAL A 116 -16.63 7.23 -0.40
N THR A 117 -16.55 6.04 -1.00
CA THR A 117 -15.43 5.12 -0.86
C THR A 117 -14.14 5.81 -1.31
N ILE A 118 -13.22 6.04 -0.38
CA ILE A 118 -11.94 6.70 -0.65
C ILE A 118 -11.02 5.69 -1.34
N PRO A 119 -10.38 6.02 -2.49
CA PRO A 119 -9.34 5.16 -3.08
C PRO A 119 -8.06 5.26 -2.24
N TRP A 120 -7.62 4.15 -1.65
CA TRP A 120 -6.47 4.09 -0.74
C TRP A 120 -5.15 3.79 -1.46
N ALA A 121 -5.19 3.22 -2.67
CA ALA A 121 -3.94 2.94 -3.40
C ALA A 121 -3.08 4.20 -3.65
N PRO A 122 -3.63 5.37 -4.07
CA PRO A 122 -2.84 6.58 -4.26
C PRO A 122 -2.08 7.04 -3.01
N SER A 123 -2.72 7.02 -1.84
CA SER A 123 -2.08 7.42 -0.59
C SER A 123 -0.99 6.42 -0.17
N LEU A 124 -1.26 5.11 -0.30
CA LEU A 124 -0.29 4.06 -0.01
C LEU A 124 0.98 4.17 -0.88
N PHE A 125 0.83 4.40 -2.18
CA PHE A 125 1.98 4.59 -3.07
C PHE A 125 2.70 5.92 -2.81
N ALA A 126 1.97 7.01 -2.57
CA ALA A 126 2.58 8.30 -2.24
C ALA A 126 3.41 8.22 -0.94
N ALA A 127 2.87 7.59 0.11
CA ALA A 127 3.57 7.34 1.37
C ALA A 127 4.84 6.51 1.14
N SER A 128 4.73 5.44 0.34
CA SER A 128 5.84 4.55 0.02
C SER A 128 6.96 5.25 -0.76
N ILE A 129 6.60 6.10 -1.72
CA ILE A 129 7.54 6.88 -2.52
C ILE A 129 8.22 7.95 -1.67
N LEU A 130 7.44 8.68 -0.87
CA LEU A 130 7.97 9.72 0.02
C LEU A 130 8.95 9.13 1.02
N TYR A 131 8.60 7.98 1.60
CA TYR A 131 9.45 7.26 2.52
C TYR A 131 10.81 6.91 1.90
N LEU A 132 10.82 6.30 0.70
CA LEU A 132 12.06 5.97 0.00
C LEU A 132 12.83 7.20 -0.47
N ALA A 133 12.17 8.35 -0.67
CA ALA A 133 12.84 9.60 -1.02
C ALA A 133 13.52 10.26 0.18
N THR A 134 13.15 9.87 1.42
CA THR A 134 13.72 10.40 2.67
C THR A 134 14.81 9.51 3.28
N GLN A 135 15.08 8.33 2.72
CA GLN A 135 16.22 7.46 3.07
C GLN A 135 17.44 7.80 2.20
#